data_AF-A0A961YI74-F1
#
_entry.id   AF-A0A961YI74-F1
#
_cell.length_a   1.000
_cell.length_b   1.000
_cell.length_c   1.000
_cell.angle_alpha   90.00
_cell.angle_beta   90.00
_cell.angle_gamma   90.00
#
_symmetry.space_group_name_H-M   'P 1'
#
loop_
_entity.id
_entity.type
_entity.pdbx_description
1 polymer ?
#
loop_
_entity_poly.entity_id
_entity_poly.type
_entity_poly.pdbx_seq_one_letter_code
_entity_poly.pdbx_strand_id
1 'polypeptide(L)'
;MPDFAIVDSHVHLYDPGVLDFPWMKNAPKLQRPYLPDDFRRLTEGVDVDMLVFVEVDVAPDRHLEEARWVAKLAESEPELVRGMVAAIPLEKGEAVRADLEAYAEIGIARGVRRLIERHLDEPGWALQDDFVAAVRLLPEYGFTFDICILHPQLADTIELVRRCPDVDFVIDHIAKPGIRDGLVEPWKSELEEIAGFPNVACKISGVVTEAHHDRWTEAEVIPYIEHTIECFGFDRVMFGGDWPVSELATPYKRWVDVVDKVVAGASEADRRKLYRDNAIAFYRL
;
A
#
# COMPACT_ATOMS: atom_id res chain seq x y z
N MET A 1 5.43 -11.92 -17.66
CA MET A 1 4.11 -11.93 -17.01
C MET A 1 3.86 -13.23 -16.27
N PRO A 2 3.23 -13.18 -15.08
CA PRO A 2 2.63 -14.34 -14.42
C PRO A 2 1.66 -15.08 -15.34
N ASP A 3 1.71 -16.41 -15.31
CA ASP A 3 0.87 -17.34 -16.06
C ASP A 3 -0.32 -17.86 -15.23
N PHE A 4 -0.59 -17.19 -14.10
CA PHE A 4 -1.67 -17.45 -13.17
C PHE A 4 -2.28 -16.13 -12.68
N ALA A 5 -3.50 -16.19 -12.16
CA ALA A 5 -4.22 -15.02 -11.69
C ALA A 5 -3.58 -14.40 -10.43
N ILE A 6 -3.35 -13.09 -10.46
CA ILE A 6 -2.69 -12.32 -9.39
C ILE A 6 -3.69 -11.60 -8.48
N VAL A 7 -3.23 -11.22 -7.29
CA VAL A 7 -3.92 -10.31 -6.37
C VAL A 7 -3.19 -8.99 -6.38
N ASP A 8 -3.89 -7.90 -6.67
CA ASP A 8 -3.31 -6.57 -6.54
C ASP A 8 -3.55 -6.02 -5.12
N SER A 9 -2.52 -6.01 -4.29
CA SER A 9 -2.64 -5.57 -2.88
C SER A 9 -2.68 -4.05 -2.68
N HIS A 10 -2.61 -3.25 -3.75
CA HIS A 10 -2.59 -1.79 -3.63
C HIS A 10 -3.22 -1.11 -4.84
N VAL A 11 -4.53 -0.84 -4.74
CA VAL A 11 -5.30 -0.13 -5.78
C VAL A 11 -6.13 0.99 -5.16
N HIS A 12 -6.21 2.12 -5.85
CA HIS A 12 -7.07 3.24 -5.49
C HIS A 12 -8.26 3.32 -6.45
N LEU A 13 -9.47 3.28 -5.89
CA LEU A 13 -10.71 3.53 -6.62
C LEU A 13 -11.33 4.81 -6.07
N TYR A 14 -11.74 5.75 -6.91
CA TYR A 14 -12.33 7.00 -6.42
C TYR A 14 -13.13 7.72 -7.50
N ASP A 15 -14.02 8.61 -7.06
CA ASP A 15 -14.77 9.52 -7.91
C ASP A 15 -14.76 10.94 -7.30
N PRO A 16 -14.02 11.90 -7.89
CA PRO A 16 -13.97 13.29 -7.40
C PRO A 16 -15.30 14.04 -7.58
N GLY A 17 -16.27 13.48 -8.30
CA GLY A 17 -17.65 13.95 -8.37
C GLY A 17 -18.52 13.49 -7.21
N VAL A 18 -18.08 12.50 -6.43
CA VAL A 18 -18.80 11.95 -5.27
C VAL A 18 -18.15 12.35 -3.94
N LEU A 19 -16.82 12.29 -3.86
CA LEU A 19 -16.05 12.61 -2.66
C LEU A 19 -15.02 13.72 -2.94
N ASP A 20 -14.65 14.47 -1.90
CA ASP A 20 -13.67 15.56 -2.01
C ASP A 20 -12.26 15.06 -1.66
N PHE A 21 -11.33 15.31 -2.57
CA PHE A 21 -9.92 14.95 -2.47
C PHE A 21 -9.06 16.21 -2.65
N PRO A 22 -8.75 16.95 -1.57
CA PRO A 22 -8.10 18.26 -1.66
C PRO A 22 -6.77 18.26 -2.41
N TRP A 23 -6.01 17.15 -2.32
CA TRP A 23 -4.70 16.98 -2.94
C TRP A 23 -4.74 16.97 -4.48
N MET A 24 -5.88 16.58 -5.10
CA MET A 24 -6.00 16.45 -6.55
C MET A 24 -5.85 17.77 -7.31
N LYS A 25 -6.02 18.91 -6.63
CA LYS A 25 -5.74 20.25 -7.20
C LYS A 25 -4.30 20.36 -7.74
N ASN A 26 -3.38 19.58 -7.17
CA ASN A 26 -1.98 19.55 -7.55
C ASN A 26 -1.64 18.36 -8.48
N ALA A 27 -2.63 17.53 -8.85
CA ALA A 27 -2.47 16.32 -9.65
C ALA A 27 -3.54 16.24 -10.76
N PRO A 28 -3.53 17.14 -11.75
CA PRO A 28 -4.61 17.26 -12.75
C PRO A 28 -4.84 15.99 -13.59
N LYS A 29 -3.81 15.15 -13.79
CA LYS A 29 -3.95 13.86 -14.49
C LYS A 29 -4.79 12.83 -13.70
N LEU A 30 -4.88 12.99 -12.39
CA LEU A 30 -5.62 12.14 -11.47
C LEU A 30 -7.01 12.71 -11.13
N GLN A 31 -7.36 13.89 -11.64
CA GLN A 31 -8.61 14.57 -11.28
C GLN A 31 -9.81 14.08 -12.12
N ARG A 32 -10.06 12.77 -12.11
CA ARG A 32 -11.18 12.11 -12.80
C ARG A 32 -11.58 10.83 -12.05
N PRO A 33 -12.76 10.25 -12.33
CA PRO A 33 -13.12 8.95 -11.78
C PRO A 33 -12.17 7.84 -12.25
N TYR A 34 -11.88 6.93 -11.34
CA TYR A 34 -11.19 5.66 -11.57
C TYR A 34 -11.96 4.56 -10.84
N LEU A 35 -12.72 3.78 -11.61
CA LEU A 35 -13.70 2.82 -11.11
C LEU A 35 -13.31 1.37 -11.49
N PRO A 36 -13.99 0.34 -10.92
CA PRO A 36 -13.71 -1.06 -11.24
C PRO A 36 -13.64 -1.39 -12.75
N ASP A 37 -14.52 -0.81 -13.57
CA ASP A 37 -14.51 -1.01 -15.02
C ASP A 37 -13.31 -0.37 -15.73
N ASP A 38 -12.83 0.77 -15.21
CA ASP A 38 -11.59 1.37 -15.71
C ASP A 38 -10.38 0.49 -15.36
N PHE A 39 -10.36 -0.06 -14.14
CA PHE A 39 -9.32 -0.98 -13.70
C PHE A 39 -9.27 -2.22 -14.61
N ARG A 40 -10.39 -2.93 -14.81
CA ARG A 40 -10.45 -4.11 -15.71
C ARG A 40 -9.96 -3.83 -17.12
N ARG A 41 -10.36 -2.69 -17.69
CA ARG A 41 -9.94 -2.30 -19.04
C ARG A 41 -8.44 -2.05 -19.09
N LEU A 42 -7.90 -1.43 -18.05
CA LEU A 42 -6.49 -1.08 -17.98
C LEU A 42 -5.60 -2.29 -17.69
N THR A 43 -6.08 -3.25 -16.92
CA THR A 43 -5.38 -4.51 -16.65
C THR A 43 -5.60 -5.56 -17.75
N GLU A 44 -6.24 -5.22 -18.88
CA GLU A 44 -6.45 -6.16 -19.97
C GLU A 44 -5.12 -6.79 -20.44
N GLY A 45 -5.07 -8.12 -20.47
CA GLY A 45 -3.84 -8.89 -20.74
C GLY A 45 -2.99 -9.21 -19.50
N VAL A 46 -3.44 -8.81 -18.30
CA VAL A 46 -2.98 -9.30 -17.00
C VAL A 46 -4.18 -9.95 -16.30
N ASP A 47 -4.02 -11.20 -15.87
CA ASP A 47 -5.09 -11.90 -15.14
C ASP A 47 -5.10 -11.45 -13.68
N VAL A 48 -5.87 -10.41 -13.36
CA VAL A 48 -6.06 -9.90 -12.00
C VAL A 48 -7.37 -10.45 -11.45
N ASP A 49 -7.27 -11.33 -10.46
CA ASP A 49 -8.42 -12.04 -9.86
C ASP A 49 -9.17 -11.14 -8.87
N MET A 50 -8.42 -10.44 -8.02
CA MET A 50 -8.97 -9.54 -7.01
C MET A 50 -7.97 -8.45 -6.61
N LEU A 51 -8.48 -7.42 -5.96
CA LEU A 51 -7.72 -6.29 -5.46
C LEU A 51 -8.03 -5.97 -4.00
N VAL A 52 -7.08 -5.31 -3.36
CA VAL A 52 -7.24 -4.60 -2.09
C VAL A 52 -7.30 -3.10 -2.38
N PHE A 53 -8.45 -2.50 -2.07
CA PHE A 53 -8.58 -1.04 -2.11
C PHE A 53 -7.76 -0.42 -0.98
N VAL A 54 -7.07 0.67 -1.27
CA VAL A 54 -6.34 1.48 -0.29
C VAL A 54 -6.84 2.93 -0.37
N GLU A 55 -7.10 3.53 0.79
CA GLU A 55 -7.60 4.91 0.95
C GLU A 55 -6.88 5.94 0.08
N VAL A 56 -7.60 6.99 -0.33
CA VAL A 56 -7.14 7.93 -1.36
C VAL A 56 -6.97 9.36 -0.81
N ASP A 57 -6.68 9.50 0.47
CA ASP A 57 -6.56 10.77 1.19
C ASP A 57 -7.77 11.68 0.93
N VAL A 58 -8.95 11.12 1.11
CA VAL A 58 -10.20 11.88 1.14
C VAL A 58 -10.11 12.96 2.22
N ALA A 59 -10.91 14.02 2.10
CA ALA A 59 -10.95 15.08 3.11
C ALA A 59 -11.07 14.52 4.55
N PRO A 60 -10.34 15.05 5.56
CA PRO A 60 -10.13 14.38 6.86
C PRO A 60 -11.37 13.83 7.57
N ASP A 61 -12.51 14.51 7.47
CA ASP A 61 -13.77 14.13 8.13
C ASP A 61 -14.67 13.22 7.28
N ARG A 62 -14.16 12.71 6.15
CA ARG A 62 -14.90 11.90 5.16
C ARG A 62 -14.38 10.47 5.03
N HIS A 63 -13.40 10.06 5.83
CA HIS A 63 -12.76 8.74 5.73
C HIS A 63 -13.74 7.56 5.86
N LEU A 64 -14.71 7.61 6.79
CA LEU A 64 -15.77 6.59 6.86
C LEU A 64 -16.78 6.68 5.69
N GLU A 65 -16.93 7.85 5.07
CA GLU A 65 -17.75 8.00 3.87
C GLU A 65 -17.09 7.34 2.66
N GLU A 66 -15.78 7.51 2.50
CA GLU A 66 -14.98 6.78 1.51
C GLU A 66 -15.09 5.27 1.73
N ALA A 67 -14.87 4.79 2.96
CA ALA A 67 -14.97 3.37 3.27
C ALA A 67 -16.36 2.79 2.92
N ARG A 68 -17.44 3.51 3.24
CA ARG A 68 -18.81 3.11 2.88
C ARG A 68 -19.10 3.20 1.38
N TRP A 69 -18.48 4.14 0.68
CA TRP A 69 -18.60 4.26 -0.77
C TRP A 69 -17.91 3.10 -1.47
N VAL A 70 -16.69 2.73 -1.04
CA VAL A 70 -15.97 1.55 -1.53
C VAL A 70 -16.71 0.26 -1.19
N ALA A 71 -17.31 0.17 0.00
CA ALA A 71 -18.15 -0.99 0.35
C ALA A 71 -19.28 -1.22 -0.67
N LYS A 72 -19.92 -0.14 -1.16
CA LYS A 72 -20.94 -0.24 -2.21
C LYS A 72 -20.35 -0.68 -3.55
N LEU A 73 -19.13 -0.25 -3.90
CA LEU A 73 -18.44 -0.75 -5.09
C LEU A 73 -18.17 -2.25 -4.96
N ALA A 74 -17.73 -2.72 -3.79
CA ALA A 74 -17.51 -4.13 -3.52
C ALA A 74 -18.80 -4.95 -3.54
N GLU A 75 -19.94 -4.39 -3.11
CA GLU A 75 -21.24 -5.06 -3.26
C GLU A 75 -21.63 -5.26 -4.74
N SER A 76 -21.30 -4.30 -5.62
CA SER A 76 -21.50 -4.45 -7.06
C SER A 76 -20.44 -5.32 -7.74
N GLU A 77 -19.25 -5.43 -7.13
CA GLU A 77 -18.08 -6.11 -7.68
C GLU A 77 -17.44 -7.08 -6.68
N PRO A 78 -18.20 -8.05 -6.14
CA PRO A 78 -17.80 -8.82 -4.95
C PRO A 78 -16.66 -9.81 -5.21
N GLU A 79 -16.40 -10.17 -6.47
CA GLU A 79 -15.27 -11.03 -6.83
C GLU A 79 -13.96 -10.23 -6.93
N LEU A 80 -14.05 -8.98 -7.38
CA LEU A 80 -12.88 -8.13 -7.66
C LEU A 80 -12.42 -7.38 -6.39
N VAL A 81 -13.29 -6.64 -5.72
CA VAL A 81 -12.90 -5.79 -4.56
C VAL A 81 -13.06 -6.59 -3.27
N ARG A 82 -11.98 -7.26 -2.84
CA ARG A 82 -12.04 -8.28 -1.77
C ARG A 82 -11.50 -7.82 -0.42
N GLY A 83 -10.70 -6.77 -0.41
CA GLY A 83 -10.16 -6.17 0.80
C GLY A 83 -10.17 -4.65 0.71
N MET A 84 -10.21 -4.01 1.86
CA MET A 84 -10.12 -2.57 2.00
C MET A 84 -9.17 -2.22 3.14
N VAL A 85 -8.35 -1.20 2.87
CA VAL A 85 -7.52 -0.48 3.82
C VAL A 85 -8.02 0.96 3.84
N ALA A 86 -8.66 1.36 4.94
CA ALA A 86 -9.28 2.69 5.06
C ALA A 86 -8.40 3.67 5.82
N ALA A 87 -8.60 4.97 5.60
CA ALA A 87 -8.04 5.99 6.45
C ALA A 87 -8.75 6.00 7.81
N ILE A 88 -7.98 6.00 8.91
CA ILE A 88 -8.47 6.28 10.25
C ILE A 88 -7.49 7.26 10.89
N PRO A 89 -7.94 8.39 11.47
CA PRO A 89 -7.05 9.45 11.98
C PRO A 89 -6.38 9.04 13.30
N LEU A 90 -5.43 8.11 13.24
CA LEU A 90 -4.75 7.50 14.40
C LEU A 90 -4.10 8.52 15.33
N GLU A 91 -3.75 9.71 14.84
CA GLU A 91 -3.28 10.83 15.67
C GLU A 91 -4.30 11.31 16.72
N LYS A 92 -5.56 10.87 16.65
CA LYS A 92 -6.60 11.15 17.66
C LYS A 92 -6.60 10.19 18.85
N GLY A 93 -5.68 9.23 18.91
CA GLY A 93 -5.55 8.31 20.04
C GLY A 93 -6.80 7.47 20.28
N GLU A 94 -7.16 7.24 21.54
CA GLU A 94 -8.34 6.45 21.94
C GLU A 94 -9.66 6.92 21.32
N ALA A 95 -9.75 8.17 20.86
CA ALA A 95 -10.95 8.68 20.20
C ALA A 95 -11.26 7.96 18.87
N VAL A 96 -10.29 7.27 18.24
CA VAL A 96 -10.53 6.54 17.00
C VAL A 96 -11.35 5.26 17.18
N ARG A 97 -11.61 4.81 18.41
CA ARG A 97 -12.40 3.58 18.65
C ARG A 97 -13.75 3.60 17.94
N ALA A 98 -14.44 4.74 17.96
CA ALA A 98 -15.73 4.86 17.28
C ALA A 98 -15.60 4.68 15.75
N ASP A 99 -14.51 5.17 15.17
CA ASP A 99 -14.23 5.00 13.73
C ASP A 99 -13.86 3.54 13.42
N LEU A 100 -13.04 2.90 14.27
CA LEU A 100 -12.66 1.49 14.15
C LEU A 100 -13.87 0.55 14.28
N GLU A 101 -14.75 0.78 15.27
CA GLU A 101 -16.00 0.04 15.45
C GLU A 101 -16.90 0.17 14.20
N ALA A 102 -17.10 1.40 13.72
CA ALA A 102 -17.92 1.65 12.54
C ALA A 102 -17.33 1.03 11.26
N TYR A 103 -16.01 0.99 11.15
CA TYR A 103 -15.30 0.39 10.03
C TYR A 103 -15.32 -1.15 10.08
N ALA A 104 -15.25 -1.75 11.27
CA ALA A 104 -15.32 -3.21 11.47
C ALA A 104 -16.65 -3.83 11.03
N GLU A 105 -17.73 -3.05 10.99
CA GLU A 105 -19.01 -3.47 10.44
C GLU A 105 -19.00 -3.63 8.91
N ILE A 106 -17.94 -3.18 8.21
CA ILE A 106 -17.81 -3.34 6.76
C ILE A 106 -17.13 -4.70 6.46
N GLY A 107 -17.84 -5.58 5.75
CA GLY A 107 -17.41 -6.98 5.54
C GLY A 107 -16.05 -7.18 4.84
N ILE A 108 -15.58 -6.19 4.07
CA ILE A 108 -14.26 -6.21 3.41
C ILE A 108 -13.19 -5.38 4.13
N ALA A 109 -13.46 -4.83 5.32
CA ALA A 109 -12.46 -4.08 6.10
C ALA A 109 -11.34 -5.01 6.58
N ARG A 110 -10.08 -4.69 6.26
CA ARG A 110 -8.91 -5.54 6.56
C ARG A 110 -7.73 -4.81 7.15
N GLY A 111 -7.56 -3.53 6.84
CA GLY A 111 -6.47 -2.73 7.38
C GLY A 111 -6.84 -1.26 7.52
N VAL A 112 -5.92 -0.53 8.14
CA VAL A 112 -5.95 0.91 8.29
C VAL A 112 -4.67 1.49 7.70
N ARG A 113 -4.76 2.65 7.05
CA ARG A 113 -3.60 3.43 6.61
C ARG A 113 -3.65 4.84 7.17
N ARG A 114 -2.47 5.41 7.44
CA ARG A 114 -2.28 6.86 7.49
C ARG A 114 -1.07 7.28 6.67
N LEU A 115 -1.21 8.39 5.95
CA LEU A 115 -0.14 9.00 5.15
C LEU A 115 0.85 9.76 6.05
N ILE A 116 1.70 9.01 6.74
CA ILE A 116 2.79 9.55 7.56
C ILE A 116 3.75 10.39 6.70
N GLU A 117 3.89 10.08 5.41
CA GLU A 117 4.66 10.86 4.44
C GLU A 117 4.35 12.37 4.39
N ARG A 118 3.14 12.77 4.81
CA ARG A 118 2.74 14.19 4.84
C ARG A 118 3.33 14.97 6.00
N HIS A 119 3.97 14.28 6.94
CA HIS A 119 4.56 14.81 8.15
C HIS A 119 6.10 14.68 8.13
N LEU A 120 6.71 14.81 6.94
CA LEU A 120 8.17 14.72 6.77
C LEU A 120 8.93 15.75 7.62
N ASP A 121 8.36 16.95 7.78
CA ASP A 121 8.95 18.04 8.56
C ASP A 121 8.65 17.95 10.07
N GLU A 122 8.00 16.87 10.52
CA GLU A 122 7.59 16.63 11.92
C GLU A 122 8.18 15.31 12.47
N PRO A 123 9.49 15.27 12.82
CA PRO A 123 10.11 14.08 13.39
C PRO A 123 9.37 13.58 14.64
N GLY A 124 9.15 12.27 14.71
CA GLY A 124 8.42 11.61 15.78
C GLY A 124 6.91 11.80 15.73
N TRP A 125 6.33 12.32 14.63
CA TRP A 125 4.87 12.49 14.50
C TRP A 125 4.12 11.17 14.73
N ALA A 126 4.56 10.08 14.09
CA ALA A 126 4.00 8.74 14.29
C ALA A 126 4.41 8.06 15.62
N LEU A 127 5.26 8.72 16.42
CA LEU A 127 5.72 8.23 17.73
C LEU A 127 5.04 8.93 18.91
N GLN A 128 4.15 9.89 18.64
CA GLN A 128 3.33 10.53 19.66
C GLN A 128 2.49 9.49 20.40
N ASP A 129 2.29 9.69 21.71
CA ASP A 129 1.63 8.72 22.59
C ASP A 129 0.24 8.33 22.07
N ASP A 130 -0.54 9.30 21.60
CA ASP A 130 -1.87 9.07 21.03
C ASP A 130 -1.80 8.21 19.75
N PHE A 131 -0.88 8.51 18.84
CA PHE A 131 -0.72 7.73 17.61
C PHE A 131 -0.35 6.27 17.91
N VAL A 132 0.63 6.05 18.79
CA VAL A 132 1.06 4.71 19.21
C VAL A 132 -0.08 3.98 19.94
N ALA A 133 -0.84 4.67 20.79
CA ALA A 133 -2.00 4.09 21.47
C ALA A 133 -3.05 3.64 20.45
N ALA A 134 -3.38 4.46 19.46
CA ALA A 134 -4.35 4.12 18.42
C ALA A 134 -3.91 2.95 17.54
N VAL A 135 -2.62 2.88 17.14
CA VAL A 135 -2.06 1.75 16.37
C VAL A 135 -2.21 0.43 17.14
N ARG A 136 -2.01 0.45 18.47
CA ARG A 136 -2.17 -0.73 19.32
C ARG A 136 -3.62 -1.24 19.44
N LEU A 137 -4.61 -0.43 19.04
CA LEU A 137 -6.01 -0.85 19.03
C LEU A 137 -6.35 -1.75 17.84
N LEU A 138 -5.60 -1.65 16.75
CA LEU A 138 -5.93 -2.33 15.48
C LEU A 138 -6.13 -3.85 15.61
N PRO A 139 -5.32 -4.59 16.40
CA PRO A 139 -5.53 -6.03 16.60
C PRO A 139 -6.86 -6.38 17.28
N GLU A 140 -7.43 -5.49 18.11
CA GLU A 140 -8.74 -5.71 18.75
C GLU A 140 -9.87 -5.86 17.70
N TYR A 141 -9.68 -5.26 16.52
CA TYR A 141 -10.61 -5.30 15.40
C TYR A 141 -10.12 -6.21 14.26
N GLY A 142 -8.98 -6.89 14.44
CA GLY A 142 -8.36 -7.71 13.41
C GLY A 142 -7.90 -6.90 12.19
N PHE A 143 -7.46 -5.66 12.39
CA PHE A 143 -6.94 -4.80 11.33
C PHE A 143 -5.40 -4.79 11.29
N THR A 144 -4.85 -4.76 10.08
CA THR A 144 -3.43 -4.49 9.82
C THR A 144 -3.15 -2.99 9.76
N PHE A 145 -1.88 -2.58 9.83
CA PHE A 145 -1.46 -1.20 9.56
C PHE A 145 -0.59 -1.11 8.31
N ASP A 146 -1.10 -0.42 7.30
CA ASP A 146 -0.37 -0.07 6.09
C ASP A 146 0.42 1.23 6.33
N ILE A 147 1.74 1.15 6.21
CA ILE A 147 2.67 2.25 6.49
C ILE A 147 3.03 2.93 5.18
N CYS A 148 2.50 4.14 4.97
CA CYS A 148 2.89 5.00 3.85
C CYS A 148 3.78 6.16 4.32
N ILE A 149 5.07 6.05 4.00
CA ILE A 149 6.16 6.93 4.43
C ILE A 149 7.08 7.29 3.26
N LEU A 150 7.89 8.33 3.45
CA LEU A 150 9.10 8.54 2.68
C LEU A 150 10.29 7.91 3.40
N HIS A 151 11.32 7.47 2.66
CA HIS A 151 12.47 6.79 3.25
C HIS A 151 13.14 7.52 4.43
N PRO A 152 13.18 8.87 4.56
CA PRO A 152 13.77 9.51 5.74
C PRO A 152 12.99 9.26 7.04
N GLN A 153 11.77 8.73 6.97
CA GLN A 153 10.91 8.43 8.12
C GLN A 153 11.02 6.96 8.55
N LEU A 154 11.87 6.14 7.90
CA LEU A 154 12.07 4.73 8.28
C LEU A 154 12.56 4.59 9.72
N ALA A 155 13.47 5.45 10.19
CA ALA A 155 13.96 5.42 11.57
C ALA A 155 12.82 5.54 12.62
N ASP A 156 11.90 6.49 12.42
CA ASP A 156 10.73 6.64 13.31
C ASP A 156 9.76 5.46 13.15
N THR A 157 9.63 4.93 11.93
CA THR A 157 8.76 3.79 11.65
C THR A 157 9.25 2.51 12.34
N ILE A 158 10.56 2.27 12.34
CA ILE A 158 11.19 1.16 13.07
C ILE A 158 10.85 1.23 14.56
N GLU A 159 10.90 2.43 15.15
CA GLU A 159 10.55 2.62 16.55
C GLU A 159 9.05 2.43 16.81
N LEU A 160 8.17 2.83 15.87
CA LEU A 160 6.74 2.54 15.96
C LEU A 160 6.48 1.03 15.95
N VAL A 161 7.07 0.29 15.01
CA VAL A 161 6.94 -1.18 14.93
C VAL A 161 7.43 -1.82 16.23
N ARG A 162 8.57 -1.38 16.75
CA ARG A 162 9.13 -1.87 18.02
C ARG A 162 8.19 -1.64 19.21
N ARG A 163 7.40 -0.56 19.20
CA ARG A 163 6.41 -0.24 20.25
C ARG A 163 5.10 -1.01 20.08
N CYS A 164 4.84 -1.64 18.95
CA CYS A 164 3.57 -2.25 18.60
C CYS A 164 3.74 -3.70 18.10
N PRO A 165 4.38 -4.59 18.89
CA PRO A 165 4.78 -5.93 18.41
C PRO A 165 3.61 -6.86 18.05
N ASP A 166 2.40 -6.57 18.54
CA ASP A 166 1.19 -7.35 18.28
C ASP A 166 0.40 -6.87 17.05
N VAL A 167 0.90 -5.84 16.35
CA VAL A 167 0.28 -5.29 15.14
C VAL A 167 0.97 -5.85 13.91
N ASP A 168 0.18 -6.35 12.96
CA ASP A 168 0.69 -6.73 11.64
C ASP A 168 0.84 -5.48 10.76
N PHE A 169 2.06 -5.22 10.33
CA PHE A 169 2.42 -4.07 9.50
C PHE A 169 2.73 -4.48 8.08
N VAL A 170 2.46 -3.58 7.13
CA VAL A 170 2.96 -3.68 5.77
C VAL A 170 3.50 -2.34 5.31
N ILE A 171 4.75 -2.35 4.80
CA ILE A 171 5.39 -1.18 4.23
C ILE A 171 4.84 -0.96 2.82
N ASP A 172 4.20 0.18 2.58
CA ASP A 172 3.81 0.59 1.24
C ASP A 172 5.04 1.01 0.42
N HIS A 173 5.01 0.70 -0.87
CA HIS A 173 5.95 1.15 -1.89
C HIS A 173 7.43 1.05 -1.52
N ILE A 174 7.81 -0.04 -0.84
CA ILE A 174 9.17 -0.28 -0.34
C ILE A 174 9.74 0.92 0.45
N ALA A 175 8.89 1.68 1.15
CA ALA A 175 9.23 2.92 1.86
C ALA A 175 9.79 4.06 0.99
N LYS A 176 9.38 4.14 -0.28
CA LYS A 176 9.68 5.25 -1.21
C LYS A 176 11.16 5.69 -1.20
N PRO A 177 12.09 4.82 -1.64
CA PRO A 177 13.50 5.16 -1.77
C PRO A 177 13.72 6.37 -2.69
N GLY A 178 14.79 7.12 -2.46
CA GLY A 178 15.17 8.28 -3.29
C GLY A 178 15.73 7.91 -4.66
N ILE A 179 15.02 7.11 -5.45
CA ILE A 179 15.48 6.54 -6.72
C ILE A 179 15.83 7.63 -7.73
N ARG A 180 15.02 8.68 -7.81
CA ARG A 180 15.26 9.83 -8.68
C ARG A 180 16.66 10.42 -8.53
N ASP A 181 17.18 10.45 -7.30
CA ASP A 181 18.49 11.01 -6.97
C ASP A 181 19.57 9.91 -6.80
N GLY A 182 19.24 8.64 -7.08
CA GLY A 182 20.13 7.50 -6.93
C GLY A 182 20.50 7.18 -5.47
N LEU A 183 19.66 7.58 -4.51
CA LEU A 183 19.93 7.42 -3.09
C LEU A 183 19.62 5.99 -2.63
N VAL A 184 20.66 5.29 -2.17
CA VAL A 184 20.56 3.92 -1.63
C VAL A 184 20.56 3.90 -0.10
N GLU A 185 21.38 4.72 0.55
CA GLU A 185 21.42 4.83 2.02
C GLU A 185 20.76 6.15 2.46
N PRO A 186 20.13 6.19 3.64
CA PRO A 186 20.02 5.12 4.65
C PRO A 186 18.93 4.08 4.37
N TRP A 187 18.13 4.26 3.31
CA TRP A 187 17.01 3.38 2.95
C TRP A 187 17.38 1.89 2.99
N LYS A 188 18.51 1.52 2.41
CA LYS A 188 18.95 0.12 2.30
C LYS A 188 19.12 -0.53 3.67
N SER A 189 19.90 0.10 4.55
CA SER A 189 20.19 -0.41 5.89
C SER A 189 18.97 -0.36 6.82
N GLU A 190 18.16 0.69 6.73
CA GLU A 190 16.93 0.81 7.53
C GLU A 190 15.82 -0.15 7.06
N LEU A 191 15.74 -0.44 5.76
CA LEU A 191 14.83 -1.46 5.24
C LEU A 191 15.25 -2.87 5.71
N GLU A 192 16.55 -3.14 5.81
CA GLU A 192 17.05 -4.39 6.39
C GLU A 192 16.71 -4.49 7.89
N GLU A 193 16.87 -3.40 8.65
CA GLU A 193 16.49 -3.37 10.07
C GLU A 193 14.99 -3.63 10.26
N ILE A 194 14.12 -2.92 9.53
CA ILE A 194 12.68 -3.08 9.69
C ILE A 194 12.19 -4.46 9.19
N ALA A 195 12.86 -5.05 8.19
CA ALA A 195 12.59 -6.41 7.75
C ALA A 195 12.94 -7.46 8.82
N GLY A 196 13.78 -7.13 9.80
CA GLY A 196 14.09 -7.99 10.95
C GLY A 196 12.90 -8.26 11.88
N PHE A 197 11.83 -7.45 11.81
CA PHE A 197 10.62 -7.66 12.58
C PHE A 197 9.69 -8.65 11.86
N PRO A 198 9.30 -9.77 12.51
CA PRO A 198 8.53 -10.83 11.85
C PRO A 198 7.09 -10.43 11.50
N ASN A 199 6.55 -9.41 12.19
CA ASN A 199 5.22 -8.84 11.98
C ASN A 199 5.21 -7.73 10.92
N VAL A 200 6.28 -7.56 10.12
CA VAL A 200 6.34 -6.58 9.03
C VAL A 200 6.46 -7.29 7.68
N ALA A 201 5.51 -6.99 6.79
CA ALA A 201 5.52 -7.32 5.38
C ALA A 201 5.86 -6.08 4.52
N CYS A 202 6.05 -6.26 3.22
CA CYS A 202 6.38 -5.17 2.31
C CYS A 202 5.68 -5.32 0.95
N LYS A 203 5.13 -4.22 0.42
CA LYS A 203 4.54 -4.17 -0.91
C LYS A 203 5.56 -3.72 -1.93
N ILE A 204 5.78 -4.56 -2.94
CA ILE A 204 6.47 -4.20 -4.18
C ILE A 204 5.43 -3.48 -5.06
N SER A 205 5.36 -2.16 -4.91
CA SER A 205 4.36 -1.27 -5.54
C SER A 205 4.88 0.15 -5.67
N GLY A 206 4.33 0.99 -6.55
CA GLY A 206 4.61 2.45 -6.61
C GLY A 206 6.08 2.88 -6.86
N VAL A 207 7.03 1.96 -6.97
CA VAL A 207 8.47 2.28 -6.97
C VAL A 207 8.88 3.16 -8.15
N VAL A 208 8.23 2.97 -9.30
CA VAL A 208 8.51 3.71 -10.54
C VAL A 208 8.13 5.20 -10.45
N THR A 209 7.22 5.59 -9.56
CA THR A 209 6.86 7.01 -9.35
C THR A 209 7.85 7.75 -8.46
N GLU A 210 8.75 7.02 -7.78
CA GLU A 210 9.87 7.58 -7.02
C GLU A 210 11.11 7.81 -7.91
N ALA A 211 11.08 7.31 -9.14
CA ALA A 211 12.06 7.59 -10.19
C ALA A 211 11.65 8.80 -11.05
N HIS A 212 12.41 9.10 -12.10
CA HIS A 212 11.98 10.07 -13.10
C HIS A 212 10.85 9.52 -13.96
N HIS A 213 9.62 10.04 -13.79
CA HIS A 213 8.39 9.51 -14.41
C HIS A 213 8.49 9.29 -15.92
N ASP A 214 9.19 10.15 -16.65
CA ASP A 214 9.25 10.16 -18.12
C ASP A 214 10.44 9.37 -18.71
N ARG A 215 11.44 9.01 -17.90
CA ARG A 215 12.72 8.48 -18.41
C ARG A 215 13.37 7.40 -17.55
N TRP A 216 12.68 6.93 -16.51
CA TRP A 216 13.19 5.84 -15.68
C TRP A 216 13.45 4.58 -16.52
N THR A 217 14.46 3.83 -16.10
CA THR A 217 14.91 2.58 -16.69
C THR A 217 14.77 1.43 -15.71
N GLU A 218 14.59 0.21 -16.22
CA GLU A 218 14.50 -0.99 -15.38
C GLU A 218 15.75 -1.14 -14.49
N ALA A 219 16.93 -0.79 -15.01
CA ALA A 219 18.19 -0.84 -14.27
C ALA A 219 18.25 0.10 -13.06
N GLU A 220 17.46 1.19 -13.03
CA GLU A 220 17.38 2.10 -11.89
C GLU A 220 16.50 1.56 -10.77
N VAL A 221 15.44 0.82 -11.09
CA VAL A 221 14.44 0.36 -10.11
C VAL A 221 14.68 -1.06 -9.61
N ILE A 222 15.22 -1.95 -10.47
CA ILE A 222 15.44 -3.36 -10.15
C ILE A 222 16.28 -3.56 -8.86
N PRO A 223 17.39 -2.84 -8.64
CA PRO A 223 18.20 -3.05 -7.42
C PRO A 223 17.44 -2.80 -6.12
N TYR A 224 16.45 -1.90 -6.12
CA TYR A 224 15.63 -1.61 -4.94
C TYR A 224 14.61 -2.74 -4.68
N ILE A 225 14.05 -3.31 -5.75
CA ILE A 225 13.13 -4.45 -5.69
C ILE A 225 13.88 -5.71 -5.22
N GLU A 226 15.06 -5.97 -5.80
CA GLU A 226 15.93 -7.09 -5.42
C GLU A 226 16.31 -7.02 -3.94
N HIS A 227 16.83 -5.88 -3.47
CA HIS A 227 17.17 -5.68 -2.06
C HIS A 227 15.96 -5.88 -1.13
N THR A 228 14.78 -5.41 -1.54
CA THR A 228 13.54 -5.64 -0.76
C THR A 228 13.22 -7.13 -0.63
N ILE A 229 13.31 -7.90 -1.73
CA ILE A 229 13.06 -9.35 -1.70
C ILE A 229 14.13 -10.06 -0.86
N GLU A 230 15.39 -9.65 -0.95
CA GLU A 230 16.49 -10.18 -0.13
C GLU A 230 16.25 -9.96 1.37
N CYS A 231 15.79 -8.78 1.78
CA CYS A 231 15.52 -8.46 3.19
C CYS A 231 14.31 -9.20 3.76
N PHE A 232 13.18 -9.18 3.05
CA PHE A 232 11.92 -9.72 3.58
C PHE A 232 11.75 -11.22 3.32
N GLY A 233 12.35 -11.73 2.25
CA GLY A 233 12.08 -13.05 1.70
C GLY A 233 10.71 -13.12 1.01
N PHE A 234 10.51 -14.18 0.21
CA PHE A 234 9.26 -14.38 -0.53
C PHE A 234 8.03 -14.57 0.36
N ASP A 235 8.19 -14.90 1.64
CA ASP A 235 7.07 -15.08 2.58
C ASP A 235 6.44 -13.77 3.07
N ARG A 236 7.10 -12.62 2.85
CA ARG A 236 6.66 -11.33 3.40
C ARG A 236 6.66 -10.18 2.38
N VAL A 237 6.81 -10.49 1.10
CA VAL A 237 6.61 -9.51 0.01
C VAL A 237 5.31 -9.76 -0.71
N MET A 238 4.62 -8.70 -1.13
CA MET A 238 3.41 -8.81 -1.94
C MET A 238 3.41 -7.80 -3.08
N PHE A 239 2.83 -8.18 -4.23
CA PHE A 239 2.70 -7.30 -5.38
C PHE A 239 1.58 -6.26 -5.15
N GLY A 240 1.81 -5.02 -5.57
CA GLY A 240 0.77 -4.00 -5.68
C GLY A 240 0.98 -3.14 -6.94
N GLY A 241 -0.11 -2.81 -7.62
CA GLY A 241 -0.10 -2.05 -8.86
C GLY A 241 0.03 -0.54 -8.66
N ASP A 242 -0.37 -0.03 -7.49
CA ASP A 242 -0.43 1.40 -7.18
C ASP A 242 -1.26 2.20 -8.21
N TRP A 243 -2.23 1.53 -8.83
CA TRP A 243 -3.09 2.14 -9.83
C TRP A 243 -4.11 3.07 -9.15
N PRO A 244 -4.42 4.26 -9.71
CA PRO A 244 -3.95 4.83 -10.97
C PRO A 244 -2.71 5.73 -10.85
N VAL A 245 -2.08 5.80 -9.68
CA VAL A 245 -0.91 6.67 -9.44
C VAL A 245 0.28 6.22 -10.28
N SER A 246 0.51 4.91 -10.40
CA SER A 246 1.59 4.34 -11.20
C SER A 246 1.53 4.75 -12.68
N GLU A 247 0.35 5.02 -13.24
CA GLU A 247 0.15 5.48 -14.63
C GLU A 247 0.76 6.87 -14.91
N LEU A 248 1.16 7.61 -13.87
CA LEU A 248 1.96 8.83 -14.04
C LEU A 248 3.34 8.53 -14.63
N ALA A 249 3.88 7.33 -14.37
CA ALA A 249 5.23 6.91 -14.75
C ALA A 249 5.27 5.65 -15.64
N THR A 250 4.29 4.75 -15.53
CA THR A 250 4.28 3.52 -16.32
C THR A 250 2.90 2.90 -16.50
N PRO A 251 2.62 2.27 -17.66
CA PRO A 251 1.44 1.43 -17.82
C PRO A 251 1.49 0.21 -16.88
N TYR A 252 0.34 -0.18 -16.32
CA TYR A 252 0.21 -1.33 -15.41
C TYR A 252 0.90 -2.60 -15.91
N LYS A 253 0.69 -2.98 -17.17
CA LYS A 253 1.32 -4.17 -17.75
C LYS A 253 2.86 -4.09 -17.73
N ARG A 254 3.42 -2.90 -18.02
CA ARG A 254 4.88 -2.69 -17.95
C ARG A 254 5.38 -2.84 -16.52
N TRP A 255 4.62 -2.36 -15.53
CA TRP A 255 4.96 -2.58 -14.13
C TRP A 255 5.01 -4.08 -13.77
N VAL A 256 3.99 -4.85 -14.15
CA VAL A 256 3.97 -6.30 -13.92
C VAL A 256 5.15 -6.98 -14.63
N ASP A 257 5.48 -6.59 -15.86
CA ASP A 257 6.63 -7.11 -16.60
C ASP A 257 7.97 -6.81 -15.90
N VAL A 258 8.13 -5.63 -15.29
CA VAL A 258 9.34 -5.31 -14.52
C VAL A 258 9.47 -6.21 -13.29
N VAL A 259 8.41 -6.34 -12.49
CA VAL A 259 8.45 -7.20 -11.30
C VAL A 259 8.70 -8.67 -11.70
N ASP A 260 8.08 -9.14 -12.79
CA ASP A 260 8.22 -10.52 -13.24
C ASP A 260 9.64 -10.84 -13.75
N LYS A 261 10.32 -9.85 -14.34
CA LYS A 261 11.74 -9.97 -14.70
C LYS A 261 12.63 -10.15 -13.47
N VAL A 262 12.37 -9.42 -12.38
CA VAL A 262 13.14 -9.55 -11.14
C VAL A 262 13.02 -10.96 -10.56
N VAL A 263 11.84 -11.56 -10.64
CA VAL A 263 11.57 -12.89 -10.07
C VAL A 263 11.61 -14.03 -11.08
N ALA A 264 12.15 -13.80 -12.27
CA ALA A 264 12.17 -14.81 -13.36
C ALA A 264 12.92 -16.10 -12.98
N GLY A 265 13.88 -16.01 -12.05
CA GLY A 265 14.62 -17.16 -11.51
C GLY A 265 14.00 -17.82 -10.27
N ALA A 266 12.92 -17.26 -9.72
CA ALA A 266 12.28 -17.76 -8.52
C ALA A 266 11.42 -19.01 -8.81
N SER A 267 11.18 -19.83 -7.79
CA SER A 267 10.28 -20.97 -7.92
C SER A 267 8.85 -20.52 -8.19
N GLU A 268 8.02 -21.37 -8.80
CA GLU A 268 6.58 -21.08 -8.97
C GLU A 268 5.92 -20.78 -7.61
N ALA A 269 6.28 -21.52 -6.56
CA ALA A 269 5.77 -21.29 -5.21
C ALA A 269 6.11 -19.89 -4.68
N ASP A 270 7.35 -19.43 -4.89
CA ASP A 270 7.79 -18.09 -4.46
C ASP A 270 7.13 -16.98 -5.27
N ARG A 271 6.98 -17.17 -6.59
CA ARG A 271 6.22 -16.25 -7.45
C ARG A 271 4.78 -16.16 -6.98
N ARG A 272 4.14 -17.28 -6.62
CA ARG A 272 2.77 -17.29 -6.11
C ARG A 272 2.64 -16.57 -4.77
N LYS A 273 3.59 -16.72 -3.85
CA LYS A 273 3.61 -15.94 -2.60
C LYS A 273 3.61 -14.44 -2.88
N LEU A 274 4.54 -13.96 -3.72
CA LEU A 274 4.64 -12.55 -4.11
C LEU A 274 3.36 -12.03 -4.78
N TYR A 275 2.86 -12.73 -5.80
CA TYR A 275 1.77 -12.23 -6.62
C TYR A 275 0.37 -12.49 -6.06
N ARG A 276 0.23 -13.35 -5.04
CA ARG A 276 -1.10 -13.83 -4.63
C ARG A 276 -1.20 -14.24 -3.18
N ASP A 277 -0.47 -15.29 -2.79
CA ASP A 277 -0.80 -16.04 -1.57
C ASP A 277 -0.54 -15.21 -0.30
N ASN A 278 0.49 -14.35 -0.30
CA ASN A 278 0.78 -13.48 0.85
C ASN A 278 -0.29 -12.41 1.05
N ALA A 279 -0.78 -11.77 -0.02
CA ALA A 279 -1.84 -10.77 0.09
C ALA A 279 -3.14 -11.39 0.62
N ILE A 280 -3.50 -12.59 0.15
CA ILE A 280 -4.66 -13.34 0.63
C ILE A 280 -4.53 -13.66 2.12
N ALA A 281 -3.36 -14.14 2.56
CA ALA A 281 -3.12 -14.47 3.95
C ALA A 281 -3.11 -13.22 4.85
N PHE A 282 -2.34 -12.20 4.47
CA PHE A 282 -2.15 -10.98 5.26
C PHE A 282 -3.45 -10.18 5.43
N TYR A 283 -4.26 -10.07 4.37
CA TYR A 283 -5.52 -9.35 4.39
C TYR A 283 -6.76 -10.25 4.51
N ARG A 284 -6.64 -11.55 4.77
CA ARG A 284 -7.81 -12.43 5.02
C ARG A 284 -8.90 -12.28 3.93
N LEU A 285 -8.50 -12.39 2.66
CA LEU A 285 -9.32 -12.09 1.47
C LEU A 285 -10.30 -13.21 1.09
#